data_AF-A0A5D5AJH1-F1
#
_entry.id   AF-A0A5D5AJH1-F1
#
_cell.length_a   1.000
_cell.length_b   1.000
_cell.length_c   1.000
_cell.angle_alpha   90.00
_cell.angle_beta   90.00
_cell.angle_gamma   90.00
#
_symmetry.space_group_name_H-M   'P 1'
#
loop_
_entity.id
_entity.type
_entity.pdbx_description
1 polymer ?
#
loop_
_entity_poly.entity_id
_entity_poly.type
_entity_poly.pdbx_seq_one_letter_code
_entity_poly.pdbx_strand_id
1 'polypeptide(L)'
;MVLASAIVFAVSLVLGALGIYVGARVIVGAGDFDHAIVTALIGALVWAVVGFFVGWIPFLGPLLALLAYVAVINVRYPADWTAAAMIGVIAWVTVLIVLWVLAALGLTGFGAVGVPGT
;
A
#
# COMPACT_ATOMS: atom_id res chain seq x y z
N MET A 1 14.87 11.46 15.49
CA MET A 1 14.65 10.14 14.82
C MET A 1 13.22 9.66 14.95
N VAL A 2 12.70 9.41 16.17
CA VAL A 2 11.34 8.85 16.38
C VAL A 2 10.21 9.67 15.73
N LEU A 3 10.19 10.99 15.95
CA LEU A 3 9.15 11.86 15.40
C LEU A 3 9.12 11.85 13.86
N ALA A 4 10.29 11.90 13.22
CA ALA A 4 10.40 11.84 11.76
C ALA A 4 9.87 10.50 11.22
N SER A 5 10.25 9.38 11.82
CA SER A 5 9.75 8.05 11.45
C SER A 5 8.24 7.91 11.65
N ALA A 6 7.69 8.50 12.72
CA ALA A 6 6.25 8.50 12.97
C ALA A 6 5.49 9.32 11.91
N ILE A 7 6.01 10.50 11.52
CA ILE A 7 5.42 11.32 10.47
C ILE A 7 5.46 10.58 9.13
N VAL A 8 6.59 9.99 8.76
CA VAL A 8 6.73 9.21 7.53
C VAL A 8 5.73 8.05 7.52
N PHE A 9 5.63 7.29 8.62
CA PHE A 9 4.65 6.23 8.75
C PHE A 9 3.22 6.72 8.59
N ALA A 10 2.84 7.82 9.25
CA ALA A 10 1.50 8.39 9.16
C ALA A 10 1.16 8.83 7.73
N VAL A 11 2.09 9.52 7.05
CA VAL A 11 1.90 9.92 5.64
C VAL A 11 1.80 8.70 4.74
N SER A 12 2.69 7.71 4.88
CA SER A 12 2.64 6.47 4.12
C SER A 12 1.35 5.69 4.34
N LEU A 13 0.84 5.66 5.58
CA LEU A 13 -0.42 5.02 5.92
C LEU A 13 -1.60 5.70 5.21
N VAL A 14 -1.64 7.04 5.19
CA VAL A 14 -2.68 7.82 4.50
C VAL A 14 -2.62 7.58 2.99
N LEU A 15 -1.42 7.54 2.39
CA LEU A 15 -1.25 7.23 0.97
C LEU A 15 -1.70 5.79 0.63
N GLY A 16 -1.37 4.82 1.48
CA GLY A 16 -1.85 3.46 1.34
C GLY A 16 -3.37 3.37 1.44
N ALA A 17 -3.97 4.06 2.42
CA ALA A 17 -5.42 4.14 2.59
C ALA A 17 -6.10 4.78 1.38
N LEU A 18 -5.55 5.86 0.82
CA LEU A 18 -6.04 6.48 -0.40
C LEU A 18 -6.04 5.50 -1.57
N GLY A 19 -4.95 4.75 -1.75
CA GLY A 19 -4.85 3.74 -2.78
C GLY A 19 -5.90 2.63 -2.63
N ILE A 20 -6.08 2.11 -1.42
CA ILE A 20 -7.09 1.08 -1.14
C ILE A 20 -8.50 1.63 -1.35
N TYR A 21 -8.78 2.85 -0.89
CA TYR A 21 -10.08 3.51 -1.06
C TYR A 21 -10.44 3.64 -2.55
N VAL A 22 -9.52 4.18 -3.36
CA VAL A 22 -9.72 4.32 -4.81
C VAL A 22 -9.90 2.95 -5.46
N GLY A 23 -9.05 1.98 -5.14
CA GLY A 23 -9.15 0.61 -5.67
C GLY A 23 -10.48 -0.06 -5.33
N ALA A 24 -10.89 -0.03 -4.07
CA ALA A 24 -12.14 -0.63 -3.62
C ALA A 24 -13.36 0.04 -4.26
N ARG A 25 -13.34 1.38 -4.38
CA ARG A 25 -14.43 2.12 -5.01
C ARG A 25 -14.56 1.79 -6.50
N VAL A 26 -13.45 1.61 -7.20
CA VAL A 26 -13.42 1.28 -8.63
C VAL A 26 -13.80 -0.19 -8.90
N ILE A 27 -13.32 -1.13 -8.10
CA ILE A 27 -13.46 -2.56 -8.39
C ILE A 27 -14.74 -3.16 -7.83
N VAL A 28 -15.09 -2.85 -6.58
CA VAL A 28 -16.25 -3.45 -5.89
C VAL A 28 -17.34 -2.44 -5.55
N GLY A 29 -17.17 -1.17 -5.92
CA GLY A 29 -18.18 -0.14 -5.68
C GLY A 29 -18.45 0.14 -4.20
N ALA A 30 -17.54 -0.26 -3.31
CA ALA A 30 -17.70 -0.20 -1.86
C ALA A 30 -16.49 0.47 -1.19
N GLY A 31 -16.68 0.88 0.06
CA GLY A 31 -15.61 1.37 0.93
C GLY A 31 -15.71 2.87 1.24
N ASP A 32 -15.65 3.17 2.53
CA ASP A 32 -15.42 4.51 3.07
C ASP A 32 -13.93 4.70 3.36
N PHE A 33 -13.48 5.96 3.39
CA PHE A 33 -12.06 6.26 3.63
C PHE A 33 -11.57 5.77 5.01
N ASP A 34 -12.41 5.87 6.05
CA ASP A 34 -12.10 5.37 7.40
C ASP A 34 -11.83 3.85 7.40
N HIS A 35 -12.64 3.10 6.65
CA HIS A 35 -12.46 1.65 6.50
C HIS A 35 -11.17 1.32 5.75
N ALA A 36 -10.79 2.15 4.77
CA ALA A 36 -9.53 2.01 4.05
C ALA A 36 -8.31 2.31 4.94
N ILE A 37 -8.38 3.31 5.84
CA ILE A 37 -7.32 3.59 6.81
C ILE A 37 -7.10 2.38 7.72
N VAL A 38 -8.17 1.83 8.30
CA VAL A 38 -8.06 0.65 9.18
C VAL A 38 -7.51 -0.54 8.39
N THR A 39 -7.93 -0.72 7.14
CA THR A 39 -7.42 -1.80 6.29
C THR A 39 -5.94 -1.62 5.96
N ALA A 40 -5.50 -0.40 5.65
CA ALA A 40 -4.09 -0.09 5.43
C ALA A 40 -3.25 -0.34 6.69
N LEU A 41 -3.78 -0.01 7.87
CA LEU A 41 -3.10 -0.24 9.15
C LEU A 41 -2.93 -1.74 9.43
N ILE A 42 -4.00 -2.52 9.26
CA ILE A 42 -3.95 -3.98 9.38
C ILE A 42 -2.98 -4.56 8.35
N GLY A 43 -3.06 -4.11 7.10
CA GLY A 43 -2.16 -4.54 6.03
C GLY A 43 -0.69 -4.26 6.36
N ALA A 44 -0.37 -3.08 6.89
CA ALA A 44 0.97 -2.71 7.31
C ALA A 44 1.48 -3.59 8.47
N LEU A 45 0.63 -3.87 9.46
CA LEU A 45 0.99 -4.76 10.57
C LEU A 45 1.23 -6.19 10.08
N VAL A 46 0.34 -6.73 9.25
CA VAL A 46 0.47 -8.08 8.67
C VAL A 46 1.73 -8.15 7.81
N TRP A 47 1.99 -7.15 6.97
CA TRP A 47 3.22 -7.06 6.18
C TRP A 47 4.46 -7.06 7.06
N ALA A 48 4.49 -6.26 8.14
CA ALA A 48 5.61 -6.21 9.07
C ALA A 48 5.86 -7.58 9.74
N VAL A 49 4.80 -8.27 10.17
CA VAL A 49 4.88 -9.61 10.76
C VAL A 49 5.43 -10.62 9.74
N VAL A 50 4.86 -10.66 8.53
CA VAL A 50 5.33 -11.58 7.48
C VAL A 50 6.78 -11.27 7.10
N GLY A 51 7.11 -10.00 6.88
CA GLY A 51 8.46 -9.55 6.58
C GLY A 51 9.46 -9.93 7.67
N PHE A 52 9.08 -9.85 8.94
CA PHE A 52 9.93 -10.25 10.06
C PHE A 52 10.27 -11.75 10.04
N PHE A 53 9.30 -12.61 9.77
CA PHE A 53 9.51 -14.07 9.82
C PHE A 53 10.11 -14.66 8.53
N VAL A 54 9.72 -14.15 7.36
CA VAL A 54 10.07 -14.75 6.05
C VAL A 54 10.73 -13.78 5.07
N GLY A 55 10.87 -12.50 5.41
CA GLY A 55 11.41 -11.46 4.51
C GLY A 55 12.87 -11.66 4.12
N TRP A 56 13.62 -12.47 4.87
CA TRP A 56 15.01 -12.83 4.58
C TRP A 56 15.13 -13.84 3.42
N ILE A 57 14.05 -14.53 3.04
CA ILE A 57 14.06 -15.51 1.95
C ILE A 57 13.84 -14.77 0.62
N PRO A 58 14.82 -14.77 -0.32
CA PRO A 58 14.67 -14.12 -1.61
C PRO A 58 13.45 -14.64 -2.38
N PHE A 59 12.73 -13.73 -3.04
CA PHE A 59 11.46 -13.95 -3.76
C PHE A 59 10.28 -14.41 -2.89
N LEU A 60 10.46 -15.39 -2.01
CA LEU A 60 9.39 -15.94 -1.17
C LEU A 60 8.90 -14.91 -0.14
N GLY A 61 9.81 -14.18 0.52
CA GLY A 61 9.44 -13.16 1.50
C GLY A 61 8.50 -12.10 0.91
N PRO A 62 8.90 -11.40 -0.17
CA PRO A 62 8.03 -10.44 -0.86
C PRO A 62 6.74 -11.06 -1.39
N LEU A 63 6.78 -12.28 -1.94
CA LEU A 63 5.59 -12.94 -2.48
C LEU A 63 4.57 -13.25 -1.38
N LEU A 64 5.03 -13.78 -0.24
CA LEU A 64 4.16 -14.06 0.91
C LEU A 64 3.62 -12.77 1.55
N ALA A 65 4.42 -11.71 1.62
CA ALA A 65 3.95 -10.41 2.09
C ALA A 65 2.86 -9.84 1.18
N LEU A 66 3.04 -9.94 -0.14
CA LEU A 66 2.03 -9.52 -1.12
C LEU A 66 0.76 -10.35 -1.02
N LEU A 67 0.86 -11.68 -0.92
CA LEU A 67 -0.29 -12.57 -0.72
C LEU A 67 -1.02 -12.25 0.58
N ALA A 68 -0.30 -11.99 1.67
CA ALA A 68 -0.89 -11.61 2.95
C ALA A 68 -1.61 -10.26 2.86
N TYR A 69 -1.05 -9.28 2.16
CA TYR A 69 -1.71 -8.00 1.89
C TYR A 69 -3.01 -8.18 1.08
N VAL A 70 -2.97 -8.99 0.01
CA VAL A 70 -4.17 -9.31 -0.78
C VAL A 70 -5.21 -10.05 0.07
N ALA A 71 -4.78 -10.97 0.93
CA ALA A 71 -5.67 -11.67 1.86
C ALA A 71 -6.35 -10.70 2.85
N VAL A 72 -5.61 -9.72 3.38
CA VAL A 72 -6.20 -8.66 4.23
C VAL A 72 -7.27 -7.90 3.48
N ILE A 73 -7.02 -7.49 2.22
CA ILE A 73 -8.04 -6.81 1.41
C ILE A 73 -9.25 -7.72 1.18
N ASN A 74 -9.02 -8.98 0.81
CA ASN A 74 -10.07 -9.97 0.55
C ASN A 74 -10.97 -10.19 1.76
N VAL A 75 -10.41 -10.20 2.98
CA VAL A 75 -11.17 -10.34 4.22
C VAL A 75 -11.92 -9.05 4.60
N ARG A 76 -11.35 -7.89 4.27
CA ARG A 76 -11.88 -6.58 4.69
C ARG A 76 -12.92 -6.01 3.73
N TYR A 77 -12.96 -6.46 2.48
CA TYR A 77 -13.91 -6.00 1.46
C TYR A 77 -14.73 -7.17 0.93
N PRO A 78 -15.95 -6.94 0.40
CA PRO A 78 -16.74 -7.96 -0.28
C PRO A 78 -16.13 -8.28 -1.65
N ALA A 79 -14.94 -8.87 -1.67
CA ALA A 79 -14.14 -9.13 -2.85
C ALA A 79 -13.80 -10.63 -2.94
N ASP A 80 -13.62 -11.14 -4.15
CA ASP A 80 -12.89 -12.40 -4.37
C ASP A 80 -11.37 -12.12 -4.42
N TRP A 81 -10.57 -13.17 -4.57
CA TRP A 81 -9.10 -13.04 -4.60
C TRP A 81 -8.62 -12.18 -5.76
N THR A 82 -9.28 -12.28 -6.91
CA THR A 82 -8.93 -11.52 -8.11
C THR A 82 -9.22 -10.03 -7.91
N ALA A 83 -10.42 -9.69 -7.42
CA ALA A 83 -10.81 -8.33 -7.09
C ALA A 83 -9.90 -7.72 -6.02
N ALA A 84 -9.57 -8.48 -4.97
CA ALA A 84 -8.65 -8.02 -3.93
C ALA A 84 -7.24 -7.73 -4.48
N ALA A 85 -6.74 -8.58 -5.39
CA ALA A 85 -5.47 -8.33 -6.08
C ALA A 85 -5.54 -7.07 -6.95
N MET A 86 -6.62 -6.86 -7.70
CA MET A 86 -6.81 -5.64 -8.51
C MET A 86 -6.87 -4.37 -7.64
N ILE A 87 -7.56 -4.41 -6.50
CA ILE A 87 -7.56 -3.32 -5.52
C ILE A 87 -6.13 -3.03 -5.07
N GLY A 88 -5.35 -4.07 -4.74
CA GLY A 88 -3.95 -3.93 -4.36
C GLY A 88 -3.08 -3.28 -5.44
N VAL A 89 -3.27 -3.66 -6.70
CA VAL A 89 -2.58 -3.07 -7.86
C VAL A 89 -2.96 -1.59 -8.03
N ILE A 90 -4.25 -1.26 -7.97
CA ILE A 90 -4.71 0.14 -8.06
C ILE A 90 -4.14 0.95 -6.90
N ALA A 91 -4.10 0.38 -5.69
CA ALA A 91 -3.54 1.05 -4.54
C ALA A 91 -2.06 1.40 -4.75
N TRP A 92 -1.28 0.45 -5.26
CA TRP A 92 0.12 0.66 -5.61
C TRP A 92 0.29 1.74 -6.69
N VAL A 93 -0.47 1.68 -7.78
CA VAL A 93 -0.44 2.69 -8.85
C VAL A 93 -0.81 4.08 -8.33
N THR A 94 -1.81 4.16 -7.44
CA THR A 94 -2.22 5.42 -6.82
C THR A 94 -1.07 6.07 -6.06
N VAL A 95 -0.32 5.29 -5.27
CA VAL A 95 0.86 5.79 -4.56
C VAL A 95 1.94 6.27 -5.54
N LEU A 96 2.21 5.52 -6.61
CA LEU A 96 3.17 5.95 -7.64
C LEU A 96 2.79 7.28 -8.29
N ILE A 97 1.50 7.47 -8.61
CA ILE A 97 0.99 8.72 -9.17
C ILE A 97 1.22 9.87 -8.17
N VAL A 98 0.87 9.67 -6.89
CA VAL A 98 1.08 10.72 -5.88
C VAL A 98 2.57 11.08 -5.76
N LEU A 99 3.45 10.09 -5.67
CA LEU A 99 4.89 10.33 -5.57
C LEU A 99 5.44 11.04 -6.82
N TRP A 100 4.95 10.67 -8.01
CA TRP A 100 5.30 11.34 -9.26
C TRP A 100 4.83 12.80 -9.29
N VAL A 101 3.60 13.09 -8.86
CA VAL A 101 3.09 14.47 -8.76
C VAL A 101 3.92 15.28 -7.78
N LEU A 102 4.23 14.74 -6.60
CA LEU A 102 5.08 15.42 -5.62
C LEU A 102 6.48 15.72 -6.19
N ALA A 103 7.05 14.78 -6.97
CA ALA A 103 8.33 14.99 -7.63
C ALA A 103 8.24 16.07 -8.73
N ALA A 104 7.18 16.05 -9.54
CA ALA A 104 6.94 17.07 -10.56
C ALA A 104 6.75 18.48 -9.97
N LEU A 105 6.25 18.58 -8.74
CA LEU A 105 6.13 19.82 -7.97
C LEU A 105 7.42 20.22 -7.23
N GLY A 106 8.49 19.44 -7.34
CA GLY A 106 9.78 19.71 -6.68
C GLY A 106 9.79 19.43 -5.17
N LEU A 107 8.81 18.71 -4.64
CA LEU A 107 8.70 18.37 -3.22
C LEU A 107 9.49 17.09 -2.85
N THR A 108 9.74 16.23 -3.83
CA THR A 108 10.52 14.99 -3.69
C THR A 108 11.40 14.76 -4.94
N GLY A 109 12.36 13.85 -4.87
CA GLY A 109 13.16 13.44 -6.03
C GLY A 109 12.50 12.28 -6.82
N PHE A 110 12.75 12.19 -8.13
CA PHE A 110 12.22 11.09 -8.97
C PHE A 110 12.73 9.69 -8.56
N GLY A 111 13.86 9.63 -7.83
CA GLY A 111 14.35 8.38 -7.23
C GLY A 111 13.36 7.75 -6.22
N ALA A 112 12.46 8.54 -5.62
CA ALA A 112 11.41 8.03 -4.75
C ALA A 112 10.33 7.22 -5.50
N VAL A 113 10.25 7.35 -6.83
CA VAL A 113 9.32 6.61 -7.71
C VAL A 113 9.99 5.34 -8.29
N GLY A 114 11.23 5.05 -7.91
CA GLY A 114 11.99 3.91 -8.44
C GLY A 114 12.46 4.09 -9.88
N VAL A 115 12.42 5.31 -10.41
CA VAL A 115 12.98 5.67 -11.72
C VAL A 115 14.48 5.95 -11.55
N PRO A 116 15.38 5.17 -12.18
CA PRO A 116 16.81 5.48 -12.16
C PRO A 116 17.06 6.77 -12.94
N GLY A 117 17.75 7.73 -12.32
CA GLY A 117 18.14 8.98 -12.96
C GLY A 117 19.04 9.83 -12.07
N THR A 118 20.34 9.79 -12.40
CA THR A 118 21.52 10.56 -11.90
C THR A 118 21.83 10.50 -10.41
#